data_AF-A0A6A5R5P1-F1
#
_entry.id   AF-A0A6A5R5P1-F1
#
_cell.length_a   1.000
_cell.length_b   1.000
_cell.length_c   1.000
_cell.angle_alpha   90.00
_cell.angle_beta   90.00
_cell.angle_gamma   90.00
#
_symmetry.space_group_name_H-M   'P 1'
#
loop_
_entity.id
_entity.type
_entity.pdbx_description
1 polymer ?
#
loop_
_entity_poly.entity_id
_entity_poly.type
_entity_poly.pdbx_seq_one_letter_code
_entity_poly.pdbx_strand_id
1 'polypeptide(L)'
;SYEAHAGQLWKPVQVQTFFAEQRYVRYFIQEKEQGNKEPGREEDEQGAAEEEDGCKQTLARLSHEWQALEREESKAMEHMAEEASAKDRTGWFKRTQWDEHLQAYPSWRLLAYAIRMPGKEEPQLQRAVQLVEELVEDAVQGLSTLSLETLRWLRSAQAQEINVRPFSCMQNPSSQHRAAKLWARLICYCLRTVAAEAAEAEGEVSTLGAIGRLFPWHGKQKLAATRLWELLNSNSSDSSSSSSTQPHLPYQQRNLPTSL
;
A
#
# COMPACT_ATOMS: atom_id res chain seq x y z
N SER A 1 -8.48 -2.67 63.96
CA SER A 1 -8.75 -1.50 63.09
C SER A 1 -8.80 -1.99 61.65
N TYR A 2 -9.78 -1.56 60.86
CA TYR A 2 -9.98 -2.01 59.47
C TYR A 2 -8.76 -1.70 58.57
N GLU A 3 -7.98 -0.69 58.95
CA GLU A 3 -6.72 -0.31 58.30
C GLU A 3 -5.62 -1.38 58.41
N ALA A 4 -5.58 -2.15 59.52
CA ALA A 4 -4.56 -3.18 59.75
C ALA A 4 -4.79 -4.46 58.93
N HIS A 5 -6.04 -4.76 58.56
CA HIS A 5 -6.37 -5.87 57.66
C HIS A 5 -6.37 -5.46 56.19
N ALA A 6 -6.63 -4.19 55.88
CA ALA A 6 -6.47 -3.67 54.53
C ALA A 6 -4.99 -3.65 54.08
N GLY A 7 -4.05 -3.36 54.99
CA GLY A 7 -2.61 -3.33 54.66
C GLY A 7 -2.01 -4.67 54.20
N GLN A 8 -2.67 -5.81 54.46
CA GLN A 8 -2.20 -7.14 54.02
C GLN A 8 -2.70 -7.55 52.64
N LEU A 9 -3.74 -6.90 52.11
CA LEU A 9 -4.35 -7.26 50.81
C LEU A 9 -4.07 -6.23 49.70
N TRP A 10 -3.53 -5.06 50.05
CA TRP A 10 -3.33 -3.95 49.12
C TRP A 10 -1.86 -3.50 49.12
N LYS A 11 -1.22 -3.53 47.95
CA LYS A 11 0.16 -3.08 47.76
C LYS A 11 0.16 -1.62 47.29
N PRO A 12 0.86 -0.69 47.96
CA PRO A 12 1.03 0.66 47.44
C PRO A 12 1.91 0.62 46.19
N VAL A 13 1.42 1.20 45.10
CA VAL A 13 2.11 1.27 43.80
C VAL A 13 2.14 2.70 43.29
N GLN A 14 3.28 3.10 42.73
CA GLN A 14 3.41 4.39 42.10
C GLN A 14 2.82 4.30 40.69
N VAL A 15 1.98 5.25 40.30
CA VAL A 15 1.32 5.25 38.98
C VAL A 15 1.68 6.50 38.20
N GLN A 16 1.76 6.37 36.89
CA GLN A 16 1.99 7.47 35.96
C GLN A 16 0.81 7.58 34.99
N THR A 17 0.53 8.80 34.53
CA THR A 17 -0.43 9.06 33.46
C THR A 17 0.10 10.12 32.49
N PHE A 18 -0.34 10.03 31.24
CA PHE A 18 0.01 10.98 30.18
C PHE A 18 -1.09 12.04 29.97
N PHE A 19 -2.19 11.97 30.71
CA PHE A 19 -3.32 12.88 30.55
C PHE A 19 -3.34 13.91 31.69
N ALA A 20 -3.38 15.20 31.32
CA ALA A 20 -3.42 16.30 32.29
C ALA A 20 -4.82 16.57 32.85
N GLU A 21 -5.89 16.16 32.15
CA GLU A 21 -7.28 16.45 32.53
C GLU A 21 -8.02 15.22 33.07
N GLN A 22 -8.75 15.43 34.16
CA GLN A 22 -9.21 14.37 35.08
C GLN A 22 -10.40 13.52 34.61
N ARG A 23 -10.95 13.72 33.40
CA ARG A 23 -12.26 13.12 33.08
C ARG A 23 -12.23 11.70 32.53
N TYR A 24 -11.12 11.20 31.98
CA TYR A 24 -10.95 9.78 31.63
C TYR A 24 -9.45 9.41 31.61
N VAL A 25 -8.85 9.33 32.80
CA VAL A 25 -7.41 9.10 32.95
C VAL A 25 -7.13 7.60 33.07
N ARG A 26 -6.31 7.06 32.16
CA ARG A 26 -5.71 5.72 32.34
C ARG A 26 -4.41 5.86 33.13
N TYR A 27 -4.26 5.03 34.16
CA TYR A 27 -3.09 4.98 35.04
C TYR A 27 -2.30 3.71 34.74
N PHE A 28 -0.98 3.85 34.69
CA PHE A 28 -0.06 2.74 34.52
C PHE A 28 0.79 2.62 35.78
N ILE A 29 0.99 1.40 36.29
CA ILE A 29 1.80 1.14 37.47
C ILE A 29 3.28 1.15 37.06
N GLN A 30 4.08 1.97 37.74
CA GLN A 30 5.52 2.10 37.53
C GLN A 30 6.24 1.28 38.61
N GLU A 31 6.89 0.19 38.20
CA GLU A 31 7.78 -0.56 39.09
C GLU A 31 9.10 0.20 39.24
N LYS A 32 9.46 0.55 40.48
CA LYS A 32 10.77 1.12 40.79
C LYS A 32 11.72 -0.02 41.12
N GLU A 33 12.76 -0.19 40.30
CA GLU A 33 13.94 -0.94 40.69
C GLU A 33 14.58 -0.25 41.91
N GLN A 34 14.54 -0.92 43.06
CA GLN A 34 15.28 -0.48 44.25
C GLN A 34 16.75 -0.80 44.04
N GLY A 35 17.52 0.21 43.63
CA GLY A 35 18.97 0.15 43.67
C GLY A 35 19.48 0.06 45.12
N ASN A 36 20.27 -0.97 45.40
CA ASN A 36 21.13 -1.04 46.59
C ASN A 36 22.56 -0.69 46.15
N LYS A 37 23.17 0.33 46.78
CA LYS A 37 24.54 0.78 46.45
C LYS A 37 25.59 0.15 47.38
N GLU A 38 26.46 -0.66 46.75
CA GLU A 38 27.94 -0.71 46.85
C GLU A 38 28.63 -1.16 48.17
N PRO A 39 29.83 -1.83 48.13
CA PRO A 39 30.99 -1.31 47.39
C PRO A 39 31.94 -2.33 46.72
N GLY A 40 32.50 -1.88 45.59
CA GLY A 40 33.86 -2.24 45.17
C GLY A 40 34.00 -3.49 44.30
N ARG A 41 34.68 -3.27 43.17
CA ARG A 41 35.47 -4.21 42.37
C ARG A 41 34.80 -4.69 41.07
N GLU A 42 35.37 -4.17 39.98
CA GLU A 42 35.65 -4.80 38.68
C GLU A 42 34.48 -5.52 37.98
N GLU A 43 34.11 -4.97 36.80
CA GLU A 43 33.53 -5.63 35.62
C GLU A 43 32.14 -6.30 35.77
N ASP A 44 31.11 -5.78 35.08
CA ASP A 44 30.31 -6.63 34.17
C ASP A 44 29.43 -5.84 33.18
N GLU A 45 29.73 -6.03 31.90
CA GLU A 45 29.02 -5.59 30.71
C GLU A 45 27.85 -6.55 30.40
N GLN A 46 26.75 -6.57 31.17
CA GLN A 46 25.70 -7.59 30.96
C GLN A 46 24.25 -7.08 30.84
N GLY A 47 23.97 -5.79 31.07
CA GLY A 47 22.59 -5.25 31.02
C GLY A 47 22.11 -4.71 29.67
N ALA A 48 23.01 -4.40 28.73
CA ALA A 48 22.63 -3.87 27.40
C ALA A 48 22.28 -4.96 26.39
N ALA A 49 22.63 -6.22 26.67
CA ALA A 49 22.42 -7.34 25.75
C ALA A 49 20.96 -7.83 25.75
N GLU A 50 20.25 -7.76 26.87
CA GLU A 50 18.89 -8.34 27.00
C GLU A 50 17.79 -7.49 26.33
N GLU A 51 17.88 -6.15 26.39
CA GLU A 51 16.96 -5.26 25.65
C GLU A 51 17.25 -5.23 24.14
N GLU A 52 18.54 -5.29 23.75
CA GLU A 52 18.91 -5.45 22.34
C GLU A 52 18.44 -6.80 21.77
N ASP A 53 18.52 -7.87 22.57
CA ASP A 53 18.08 -9.22 22.16
C ASP A 53 16.56 -9.29 21.98
N GLY A 54 15.78 -8.64 22.85
CA GLY A 54 14.33 -8.54 22.69
C GLY A 54 13.89 -7.77 21.44
N CYS A 55 14.59 -6.68 21.12
CA CYS A 55 14.33 -5.89 19.91
C CYS A 55 14.76 -6.66 18.64
N LYS A 56 15.91 -7.35 18.68
CA LYS A 56 16.40 -8.23 17.61
C LYS A 56 15.46 -9.42 17.37
N GLN A 57 14.95 -10.05 18.43
CA GLN A 57 13.95 -11.13 18.32
C GLN A 57 12.63 -10.64 17.73
N THR A 58 12.18 -9.44 18.11
CA THR A 58 10.96 -8.85 17.56
C THR A 58 11.11 -8.55 16.07
N LEU A 59 12.24 -7.98 15.65
CA LEU A 59 12.56 -7.74 14.25
C LEU A 59 12.71 -9.05 13.45
N ALA A 60 13.33 -10.08 14.04
CA ALA A 60 13.45 -11.40 13.41
C ALA A 60 12.06 -12.05 13.21
N ARG A 61 11.16 -11.91 14.18
CA ARG A 61 9.78 -12.42 14.08
C ARG A 61 9.01 -11.70 12.97
N LEU A 62 9.07 -10.37 12.93
CA LEU A 62 8.40 -9.56 11.90
C LEU A 62 8.98 -9.83 10.50
N SER A 63 10.30 -10.02 10.38
CA SER A 63 10.95 -10.41 9.13
C SER A 63 10.50 -11.80 8.67
N HIS A 64 10.39 -12.75 9.59
CA HIS A 64 9.89 -14.08 9.29
C HIS A 64 8.41 -14.07 8.88
N GLU A 65 7.56 -13.30 9.56
CA GLU A 65 6.16 -13.08 9.20
C GLU A 65 6.02 -12.43 7.81
N TRP A 66 6.85 -11.42 7.51
CA TRP A 66 6.88 -10.77 6.21
C TRP A 66 7.29 -11.72 5.09
N GLN A 67 8.36 -12.47 5.29
CA GLN A 67 8.81 -13.48 4.32
C GLN A 67 7.78 -14.60 4.16
N ALA A 68 7.02 -14.94 5.21
CA ALA A 68 5.93 -15.91 5.10
C ALA A 68 4.80 -15.38 4.22
N LEU A 69 4.41 -14.12 4.41
CA LEU A 69 3.40 -13.46 3.58
C LEU A 69 3.85 -13.35 2.11
N GLU A 70 5.11 -13.00 1.87
CA GLU A 70 5.69 -12.90 0.53
C GLU A 70 5.78 -14.28 -0.15
N ARG A 71 6.13 -15.32 0.61
CA ARG A 71 6.08 -16.72 0.13
C ARG A 71 4.66 -17.18 -0.19
N GLU A 72 3.68 -16.79 0.62
CA GLU A 72 2.27 -17.12 0.38
C GLU A 72 1.75 -16.40 -0.87
N GLU A 73 2.10 -15.13 -1.05
CA GLU A 73 1.78 -14.36 -2.26
C GLU A 73 2.48 -14.94 -3.50
N SER A 74 3.75 -15.34 -3.39
CA SER A 74 4.49 -16.03 -4.46
C SER A 74 3.83 -17.33 -4.86
N LYS A 75 3.48 -18.20 -3.89
CA LYS A 75 2.78 -19.47 -4.15
C LYS A 75 1.41 -19.25 -4.77
N ALA A 76 0.66 -18.24 -4.32
CA ALA A 76 -0.62 -17.88 -4.91
C ALA A 76 -0.45 -17.41 -6.36
N MET A 77 0.61 -16.65 -6.65
CA MET A 77 0.94 -16.23 -8.02
C MET A 77 1.37 -17.40 -8.90
N GLU A 78 2.18 -18.33 -8.38
CA GLU A 78 2.57 -19.57 -9.08
C GLU A 78 1.35 -20.41 -9.48
N HIS A 79 0.44 -20.65 -8.53
CA HIS A 79 -0.79 -21.39 -8.80
C HIS A 79 -1.68 -20.69 -9.83
N MET A 80 -1.87 -19.37 -9.72
CA MET A 80 -2.63 -18.62 -10.71
C MET A 80 -1.97 -18.65 -12.10
N ALA A 81 -0.64 -18.63 -12.18
CA ALA A 81 0.09 -18.72 -13.44
C ALA A 81 -0.04 -20.11 -14.10
N GLU A 82 0.06 -21.19 -13.31
CA GLU A 82 -0.16 -22.56 -13.78
C GLU A 82 -1.60 -22.75 -14.29
N GLU A 83 -2.60 -22.26 -13.54
CA GLU A 83 -4.00 -22.33 -13.96
C GLU A 83 -4.31 -21.48 -15.20
N ALA A 84 -3.71 -20.30 -15.33
CA ALA A 84 -3.86 -19.43 -16.49
C ALA A 84 -3.22 -20.05 -17.75
N SER A 85 -2.02 -20.62 -17.62
CA SER A 85 -1.31 -21.34 -18.69
C SER A 85 -2.13 -22.53 -19.22
N ALA A 86 -2.82 -23.25 -18.34
CA ALA A 86 -3.66 -24.38 -18.72
C ALA A 86 -4.97 -24.00 -19.44
N LYS A 87 -5.50 -22.79 -19.21
CA LYS A 87 -6.86 -22.41 -19.66
C LYS A 87 -6.89 -21.35 -20.77
N ASP A 88 -5.87 -20.50 -20.91
CA ASP A 88 -5.98 -19.33 -21.78
C ASP A 88 -5.36 -19.55 -23.16
N ARG A 89 -6.16 -20.09 -24.08
CA ARG A 89 -5.90 -20.09 -25.54
C ARG A 89 -6.84 -19.11 -26.25
N THR A 90 -7.28 -18.05 -25.58
CA THR A 90 -8.22 -17.11 -26.18
C THR A 90 -7.54 -16.32 -27.31
N GLY A 91 -8.31 -15.92 -28.34
CA GLY A 91 -7.81 -15.04 -29.39
C GLY A 91 -7.37 -13.65 -28.88
N TRP A 92 -7.66 -13.34 -27.61
CA TRP A 92 -7.24 -12.13 -26.93
C TRP A 92 -5.72 -12.04 -26.85
N PHE A 93 -5.03 -13.06 -26.32
CA PHE A 93 -3.57 -13.05 -26.16
C PHE A 93 -2.85 -12.73 -27.48
N LYS A 94 -3.26 -13.38 -28.58
CA LYS A 94 -2.74 -13.11 -29.93
C LYS A 94 -3.02 -11.70 -30.42
N ARG A 95 -4.21 -11.16 -30.14
CA ARG A 95 -4.59 -9.78 -30.53
C ARG A 95 -3.73 -8.75 -29.80
N THR A 96 -3.44 -9.01 -28.53
CA THR A 96 -2.71 -8.10 -27.65
C THR A 96 -1.21 -8.40 -27.56
N GLN A 97 -0.72 -9.43 -28.24
CA GLN A 97 0.69 -9.88 -28.22
C GLN A 97 1.25 -10.16 -26.81
N TRP A 98 0.38 -10.51 -25.86
CA TRP A 98 0.80 -10.85 -24.50
C TRP A 98 1.55 -12.18 -24.46
N ASP A 99 1.32 -13.07 -25.42
CA ASP A 99 2.01 -14.35 -25.53
C ASP A 99 3.51 -14.18 -25.82
N GLU A 100 3.87 -13.36 -26.80
CA GLU A 100 5.28 -13.06 -27.12
C GLU A 100 5.99 -12.39 -25.93
N HIS A 101 5.31 -11.44 -25.30
CA HIS A 101 5.83 -10.71 -24.15
C HIS A 101 6.05 -11.61 -22.92
N LEU A 102 5.07 -12.47 -22.59
CA LEU A 102 5.20 -13.39 -21.45
C LEU A 102 6.24 -14.48 -21.71
N GLN A 103 6.41 -14.92 -22.97
CA GLN A 103 7.46 -15.88 -23.36
C GLN A 103 8.88 -15.29 -23.26
N ALA A 104 9.03 -13.96 -23.29
CA ALA A 104 10.32 -13.30 -23.12
C ALA A 104 10.89 -13.45 -21.70
N TYR A 105 10.07 -13.85 -20.71
CA TYR A 105 10.54 -14.09 -19.35
C TYR A 105 11.36 -15.40 -19.28
N PRO A 106 12.65 -15.34 -18.90
CA PRO A 106 13.49 -16.53 -18.79
C PRO A 106 13.10 -17.42 -17.59
N SER A 107 12.38 -16.86 -16.62
CA SER A 107 11.84 -17.61 -15.49
C SER A 107 10.54 -17.00 -15.00
N TRP A 108 9.62 -17.86 -14.55
CA TRP A 108 8.38 -17.44 -13.91
C TRP A 108 8.62 -16.64 -12.62
N ARG A 109 9.76 -16.84 -11.94
CA ARG A 109 10.16 -16.08 -10.75
C ARG A 109 10.33 -14.60 -11.04
N LEU A 110 10.93 -14.27 -12.19
CA LEU A 110 11.09 -12.88 -12.61
C LEU A 110 9.73 -12.25 -12.96
N LEU A 111 8.82 -13.01 -13.58
CA LEU A 111 7.45 -12.56 -13.83
C LEU A 111 6.70 -12.31 -12.51
N ALA A 112 6.74 -13.26 -11.58
CA ALA A 112 6.14 -13.13 -10.25
C ALA A 112 6.68 -11.90 -9.51
N TYR A 113 7.99 -11.68 -9.55
CA TYR A 113 8.62 -10.48 -8.99
C TYR A 113 8.12 -9.19 -9.68
N ALA A 114 7.92 -9.20 -10.99
CA ALA A 114 7.47 -8.01 -11.71
C ALA A 114 6.00 -7.66 -11.40
N ILE A 115 5.12 -8.66 -11.21
CA ILE A 115 3.68 -8.47 -10.97
C ILE A 115 3.28 -8.35 -9.49
N ARG A 116 4.19 -8.67 -8.55
CA ARG A 116 3.89 -8.64 -7.11
C ARG A 116 3.45 -7.25 -6.64
N MET A 117 2.73 -7.22 -5.52
CA MET A 117 2.42 -5.96 -4.85
C MET A 117 3.70 -5.27 -4.34
N PRO A 118 3.76 -3.93 -4.35
CA PRO A 118 4.93 -3.20 -3.90
C PRO A 118 5.16 -3.35 -2.40
N GLY A 119 6.43 -3.59 -2.04
CA GLY A 119 6.90 -3.62 -0.66
C GLY A 119 7.24 -2.22 -0.14
N LYS A 120 7.80 -2.14 1.07
CA LYS A 120 8.26 -0.87 1.66
C LYS A 120 9.39 -0.20 0.87
N GLU A 121 10.15 -0.99 0.12
CA GLU A 121 11.25 -0.52 -0.74
C GLU A 121 10.76 0.21 -2.01
N GLU A 122 9.46 0.18 -2.31
CA GLU A 122 8.88 0.77 -3.51
C GLU A 122 7.78 1.80 -3.16
N PRO A 123 8.10 2.88 -2.42
CA PRO A 123 7.10 3.82 -1.92
C PRO A 123 6.30 4.51 -3.03
N GLN A 124 6.92 4.78 -4.19
CA GLN A 124 6.25 5.33 -5.37
C GLN A 124 5.17 4.39 -5.89
N LEU A 125 5.44 3.08 -5.92
CA LEU A 125 4.46 2.08 -6.33
C LEU A 125 3.40 1.86 -5.26
N GLN A 126 3.72 1.94 -3.97
CA GLN A 126 2.71 1.94 -2.91
C GLN A 126 1.73 3.12 -3.07
N ARG A 127 2.24 4.30 -3.43
CA ARG A 127 1.39 5.45 -3.76
C ARG A 127 0.54 5.19 -5.00
N ALA A 128 1.10 4.58 -6.04
CA ALA A 128 0.34 4.20 -7.22
C ALA A 128 -0.81 3.23 -6.90
N VAL A 129 -0.58 2.23 -6.02
CA VAL A 129 -1.62 1.30 -5.56
C VAL A 129 -2.76 2.06 -4.89
N GLN A 130 -2.45 2.95 -3.94
CA GLN A 130 -3.47 3.76 -3.26
C GLN A 130 -4.31 4.57 -4.25
N LEU A 131 -3.65 5.26 -5.19
CA LEU A 131 -4.33 6.06 -6.20
C LEU A 131 -5.23 5.21 -7.12
N VAL A 132 -4.82 4.00 -7.48
CA VAL A 132 -5.63 3.09 -8.30
C VAL A 132 -6.82 2.57 -7.51
N GLU A 133 -6.64 2.17 -6.26
CA GLU A 133 -7.72 1.70 -5.40
C GLU A 133 -8.75 2.83 -5.16
N GLU A 134 -8.30 4.05 -4.85
CA GLU A 134 -9.14 5.25 -4.72
C GLU A 134 -9.88 5.56 -6.03
N LEU A 135 -9.18 5.58 -7.17
CA LEU A 135 -9.78 5.84 -8.47
C LEU A 135 -10.89 4.85 -8.82
N VAL A 136 -10.65 3.56 -8.57
CA VAL A 136 -11.64 2.51 -8.84
C VAL A 136 -12.86 2.68 -7.93
N GLU A 137 -12.65 2.97 -6.65
CA GLU A 137 -13.73 3.19 -5.70
C GLU A 137 -14.56 4.42 -6.08
N ASP A 138 -13.92 5.56 -6.37
CA ASP A 138 -14.58 6.78 -6.82
C ASP A 138 -15.37 6.56 -8.11
N ALA A 139 -14.79 5.82 -9.08
CA ALA A 139 -15.47 5.49 -10.32
C ALA A 139 -16.71 4.62 -10.09
N VAL A 140 -16.63 3.65 -9.18
CA VAL A 140 -17.77 2.78 -8.83
C VAL A 140 -18.86 3.58 -8.10
N GLN A 141 -18.49 4.43 -7.14
CA GLN A 141 -19.43 5.31 -6.44
C GLN A 141 -20.12 6.28 -7.42
N GLY A 142 -19.36 6.81 -8.38
CA GLY A 142 -19.84 7.68 -9.45
C GLY A 142 -20.87 7.04 -10.37
N LEU A 143 -20.97 5.70 -10.46
CA LEU A 143 -21.99 5.03 -11.27
C LEU A 143 -23.41 5.43 -10.87
N SER A 144 -23.64 5.72 -9.58
CA SER A 144 -24.94 6.16 -9.06
C SER A 144 -25.39 7.52 -9.60
N THR A 145 -24.45 8.32 -10.14
CA THR A 145 -24.71 9.65 -10.69
C THR A 145 -25.05 9.63 -12.18
N LEU A 146 -24.83 8.50 -12.85
CA LEU A 146 -25.05 8.36 -14.30
C LEU A 146 -26.51 8.02 -14.61
N SER A 147 -26.96 8.41 -15.81
CA SER A 147 -28.29 8.03 -16.30
C SER A 147 -28.37 6.52 -16.58
N LEU A 148 -29.59 5.98 -16.53
CA LEU A 148 -29.84 4.57 -16.86
C LEU A 148 -29.36 4.20 -18.27
N GLU A 149 -29.48 5.13 -19.23
CA GLU A 149 -29.02 4.94 -20.60
C GLU A 149 -27.49 4.83 -20.66
N THR A 150 -26.76 5.73 -19.98
CA THR A 150 -25.29 5.67 -19.92
C THR A 150 -24.83 4.38 -19.26
N LEU A 151 -25.47 3.93 -18.18
CA LEU A 151 -25.13 2.66 -17.53
C LEU A 151 -25.35 1.46 -18.48
N ARG A 152 -26.37 1.49 -19.32
CA ARG A 152 -26.62 0.44 -20.31
C ARG A 152 -25.58 0.45 -21.44
N TRP A 153 -25.14 1.64 -21.87
CA TRP A 153 -24.03 1.78 -22.80
C TRP A 153 -22.73 1.23 -22.22
N LEU A 154 -22.40 1.55 -20.97
CA LEU A 154 -21.20 1.05 -20.29
C LEU A 154 -21.15 -0.48 -20.18
N ARG A 155 -22.31 -1.15 -20.10
CA ARG A 155 -22.38 -2.61 -20.08
C ARG A 155 -22.30 -3.23 -21.48
N SER A 156 -22.45 -2.45 -22.54
CA SER A 156 -22.49 -3.01 -23.88
C SER A 156 -21.11 -3.51 -24.33
N ALA A 157 -21.10 -4.71 -24.91
CA ALA A 157 -19.92 -5.26 -25.57
C ALA A 157 -19.77 -4.74 -27.01
N GLN A 158 -20.81 -4.11 -27.58
CA GLN A 158 -20.84 -3.59 -28.94
C GLN A 158 -20.97 -2.07 -28.92
N ALA A 159 -20.20 -1.38 -29.75
CA ALA A 159 -20.21 0.09 -29.79
C ALA A 159 -21.51 0.68 -30.37
N GLN A 160 -22.28 -0.11 -31.12
CA GLN A 160 -23.47 0.33 -31.86
C GLN A 160 -24.80 -0.12 -31.22
N GLU A 161 -24.75 -0.95 -30.18
CA GLU A 161 -25.94 -1.53 -29.57
C GLU A 161 -25.95 -1.28 -28.06
N ILE A 162 -27.09 -0.88 -27.51
CA ILE A 162 -27.27 -0.66 -26.07
C ILE A 162 -27.57 -1.99 -25.37
N ASN A 163 -26.95 -2.26 -24.22
CA ASN A 163 -27.32 -3.43 -23.43
C ASN A 163 -28.69 -3.23 -22.74
N VAL A 164 -29.53 -4.27 -22.69
CA VAL A 164 -30.83 -4.19 -21.99
C VAL A 164 -30.64 -3.92 -20.48
N ARG A 165 -29.58 -4.47 -19.88
CA ARG A 165 -29.29 -4.34 -18.45
C ARG A 165 -28.29 -3.20 -18.20
N PRO A 166 -28.47 -2.40 -17.14
CA PRO A 166 -27.47 -1.40 -16.77
C PRO A 166 -26.20 -2.05 -16.23
N PHE A 167 -25.07 -1.38 -16.38
CA PHE A 167 -23.85 -1.65 -15.63
C PHE A 167 -24.10 -1.38 -14.14
N SER A 168 -23.55 -2.22 -13.28
CA SER A 168 -23.78 -2.14 -11.83
C SER A 168 -22.50 -2.44 -11.08
N CYS A 169 -22.38 -1.92 -9.87
CA CYS A 169 -21.32 -2.31 -8.95
C CYS A 169 -21.41 -3.80 -8.59
N MET A 170 -20.30 -4.34 -8.10
CA MET A 170 -20.29 -5.69 -7.54
C MET A 170 -21.04 -5.68 -6.22
N GLN A 171 -21.89 -6.68 -5.98
CA GLN A 171 -22.67 -6.77 -4.74
C GLN A 171 -21.78 -7.01 -3.50
N ASN A 172 -20.61 -7.63 -3.69
CA ASN A 172 -19.67 -7.95 -2.64
C ASN A 172 -18.50 -6.96 -2.66
N PRO A 173 -18.35 -6.10 -1.64
CA PRO A 173 -17.24 -5.15 -1.53
C PRO A 173 -15.86 -5.84 -1.58
N SER A 174 -15.74 -7.03 -1.00
CA SER A 174 -14.48 -7.79 -1.02
C SER A 174 -14.09 -8.26 -2.43
N SER A 175 -15.08 -8.54 -3.28
CA SER A 175 -14.83 -8.91 -4.68
C SER A 175 -14.43 -7.70 -5.53
N GLN A 176 -15.03 -6.53 -5.27
CA GLN A 176 -14.63 -5.26 -5.87
C GLN A 176 -13.21 -4.90 -5.48
N HIS A 177 -12.88 -4.98 -4.19
CA HIS A 177 -11.53 -4.72 -3.69
C HIS A 177 -10.50 -5.64 -4.35
N ARG A 178 -10.84 -6.92 -4.55
CA ARG A 178 -9.98 -7.86 -5.28
C ARG A 178 -9.77 -7.45 -6.73
N ALA A 179 -10.81 -6.97 -7.42
CA ALA A 179 -10.70 -6.47 -8.79
C ALA A 179 -9.84 -5.20 -8.85
N ALA A 180 -10.00 -4.27 -7.91
CA ALA A 180 -9.15 -3.09 -7.78
C ALA A 180 -7.67 -3.47 -7.57
N LYS A 181 -7.40 -4.46 -6.72
CA LYS A 181 -6.05 -4.99 -6.51
C LYS A 181 -5.43 -5.63 -7.76
N LEU A 182 -6.23 -6.30 -8.59
CA LEU A 182 -5.75 -6.83 -9.87
C LEU A 182 -5.34 -5.68 -10.81
N TRP A 183 -6.13 -4.61 -10.88
CA TRP A 183 -5.75 -3.40 -11.61
C TRP A 183 -4.49 -2.76 -11.05
N ALA A 184 -4.39 -2.64 -9.72
CA ALA A 184 -3.21 -2.09 -9.06
C ALA A 184 -1.95 -2.90 -9.40
N ARG A 185 -2.02 -4.25 -9.38
CA ARG A 185 -0.91 -5.12 -9.81
C ARG A 185 -0.50 -4.87 -11.25
N LEU A 186 -1.46 -4.76 -12.17
CA LEU A 186 -1.17 -4.47 -13.58
C LEU A 186 -0.50 -3.10 -13.73
N ILE A 187 -0.95 -2.08 -13.00
CA ILE A 187 -0.32 -0.76 -13.02
C ILE A 187 1.09 -0.80 -12.43
N CYS A 188 1.30 -1.48 -11.30
CA CYS A 188 2.64 -1.66 -10.73
C CYS A 188 3.57 -2.36 -11.72
N TYR A 189 3.08 -3.40 -12.39
CA TYR A 189 3.82 -4.10 -13.44
C TYR A 189 4.23 -3.15 -14.58
N CYS A 190 3.28 -2.39 -15.12
CA CYS A 190 3.52 -1.38 -16.15
C CYS A 190 4.51 -0.29 -15.72
N LEU A 191 4.48 0.12 -14.45
CA LEU A 191 5.41 1.13 -13.93
C LEU A 191 6.81 0.55 -13.71
N ARG A 192 6.93 -0.71 -13.29
CA ARG A 192 8.24 -1.39 -13.18
C ARG A 192 8.90 -1.58 -14.53
N THR A 193 8.14 -1.91 -15.59
CA THR A 193 8.72 -2.02 -16.94
C THR A 193 9.23 -0.68 -17.43
N VAL A 194 8.48 0.41 -17.22
CA VAL A 194 8.93 1.78 -17.52
C VAL A 194 10.16 2.16 -16.70
N ALA A 195 10.18 1.87 -15.40
CA ALA A 195 11.31 2.18 -14.52
C ALA A 195 12.58 1.43 -14.94
N ALA A 196 12.47 0.13 -15.25
CA ALA A 196 13.59 -0.68 -15.68
C ALA A 196 14.13 -0.26 -17.05
N GLU A 197 13.27 0.17 -17.98
CA GLU A 197 13.72 0.76 -19.25
C GLU A 197 14.46 2.09 -19.05
N ALA A 198 14.00 2.94 -18.12
CA ALA A 198 14.66 4.20 -17.80
C ALA A 198 16.05 3.97 -17.19
N ALA A 199 16.17 3.05 -16.23
CA ALA A 199 17.46 2.67 -15.62
C ALA A 199 18.46 2.11 -16.66
N GLU A 200 17.99 1.33 -17.64
CA GLU A 200 18.85 0.85 -18.73
C GLU A 200 19.36 1.99 -19.62
N ALA A 201 18.57 3.02 -19.87
CA ALA A 201 19.01 4.20 -20.62
C ALA A 201 20.12 4.97 -19.88
N GLU A 202 20.17 4.85 -18.56
CA GLU A 202 21.21 5.42 -17.69
C GLU A 202 22.43 4.47 -17.54
N GLY A 203 22.38 3.29 -18.14
CA GLY A 203 23.49 2.33 -18.20
C GLY A 203 23.36 1.10 -17.30
N GLU A 204 22.27 0.98 -16.52
CA GLU A 204 22.02 -0.20 -15.68
C GLU A 204 21.34 -1.31 -16.49
N VAL A 205 22.11 -2.30 -16.97
CA VAL A 205 21.54 -3.43 -17.72
C VAL A 205 20.64 -4.29 -16.81
N SER A 206 19.36 -4.38 -17.15
CA SER A 206 18.35 -5.09 -16.36
C SER A 206 17.52 -6.00 -17.27
N THR A 207 17.52 -7.30 -16.99
CA THR A 207 16.68 -8.27 -17.72
C THR A 207 15.21 -7.82 -17.80
N LEU A 208 14.71 -7.13 -16.76
CA LEU A 208 13.36 -6.59 -16.75
C LEU A 208 13.18 -5.40 -17.70
N GLY A 209 14.20 -4.57 -17.91
CA GLY A 209 14.20 -3.48 -18.89
C GLY A 209 14.16 -4.01 -20.33
N ALA A 210 14.98 -5.03 -20.61
CA ALA A 210 14.94 -5.72 -21.91
C ALA A 210 13.58 -6.36 -22.21
N ILE A 211 12.95 -7.00 -21.22
CA ILE A 211 11.60 -7.54 -21.37
C ILE A 211 10.55 -6.42 -21.45
N GLY A 212 10.71 -5.34 -20.69
CA GLY A 212 9.83 -4.17 -20.71
C GLY A 212 9.68 -3.57 -22.10
N ARG A 213 10.76 -3.53 -22.90
CA ARG A 213 10.73 -3.06 -24.29
C ARG A 213 9.80 -3.86 -25.20
N LEU A 214 9.58 -5.13 -24.88
CA LEU A 214 8.69 -6.03 -25.61
C LEU A 214 7.24 -5.92 -25.13
N PHE A 215 6.98 -5.13 -24.08
CA PHE A 215 5.64 -4.95 -23.58
C PHE A 215 4.73 -4.34 -24.66
N PRO A 216 3.56 -4.96 -24.94
CA PRO A 216 2.71 -4.58 -26.06
C PRO A 216 1.88 -3.34 -25.73
N TRP A 217 2.55 -2.19 -25.65
CA TRP A 217 1.90 -0.91 -25.43
C TRP A 217 0.99 -0.55 -26.61
N HIS A 218 -0.24 -0.12 -26.30
CA HIS A 218 -1.19 0.34 -27.30
C HIS A 218 -1.51 1.84 -27.15
N GLY A 219 -1.59 2.55 -28.27
CA GLY A 219 -1.94 3.97 -28.29
C GLY A 219 -1.03 4.82 -27.41
N LYS A 220 -1.61 5.50 -26.41
CA LYS A 220 -0.89 6.40 -25.49
C LYS A 220 -0.53 5.76 -24.15
N GLN A 221 -0.68 4.44 -24.00
CA GLN A 221 -0.46 3.76 -22.72
C GLN A 221 0.97 3.93 -22.20
N LYS A 222 2.00 3.74 -23.05
CA LYS A 222 3.40 3.91 -22.64
C LYS A 222 3.66 5.33 -22.13
N LEU A 223 3.25 6.34 -22.91
CA LEU A 223 3.39 7.75 -22.55
C LEU A 223 2.68 8.07 -21.23
N ALA A 224 1.48 7.53 -21.00
CA ALA A 224 0.76 7.72 -19.75
C ALA A 224 1.49 7.07 -18.56
N ALA A 225 2.00 5.86 -18.72
CA ALA A 225 2.78 5.16 -17.70
C ALA A 225 4.10 5.90 -17.38
N THR A 226 4.83 6.37 -18.40
CA THR A 226 6.04 7.18 -18.24
C THR A 226 5.75 8.47 -17.47
N ARG A 227 4.72 9.22 -17.86
CA ARG A 227 4.33 10.45 -17.13
C ARG A 227 3.91 10.18 -15.70
N LEU A 228 3.16 9.10 -15.46
CA LEU A 228 2.76 8.72 -14.11
C LEU A 228 3.99 8.40 -13.26
N TRP A 229 4.96 7.65 -13.82
CA TRP A 229 6.23 7.35 -13.15
C TRP A 229 7.02 8.62 -12.81
N GLU A 230 7.14 9.57 -13.75
CA GLU A 230 7.80 10.87 -13.53
C GLU A 230 7.13 11.67 -12.40
N LEU A 231 5.79 11.75 -12.40
CA LEU A 231 5.03 12.47 -11.36
C LEU A 231 5.16 11.83 -9.98
N LEU A 232 5.15 10.49 -9.91
CA LEU A 232 5.35 9.77 -8.66
C LEU A 232 6.75 10.01 -8.07
N ASN A 233 7.77 10.11 -8.92
CA ASN A 233 9.13 10.43 -8.50
C ASN A 233 9.31 11.91 -8.12
N SER A 234 8.65 12.83 -8.83
CA SER A 234 8.70 14.27 -8.54
C SER A 234 8.10 14.60 -7.16
N ASN A 235 6.97 13.99 -6.81
CA ASN A 235 6.31 14.20 -5.52
C ASN A 235 7.10 13.65 -4.31
N SER A 236 8.06 12.74 -4.55
CA SER A 236 8.97 12.24 -3.51
C SER A 236 10.05 13.26 -3.13
N SER A 237 10.40 14.18 -4.05
CA SER A 237 11.42 15.20 -3.81
C SER A 237 10.87 16.39 -3.00
N ASP A 238 9.60 16.74 -3.22
CA ASP A 238 8.97 17.92 -2.59
C ASP A 238 8.54 17.69 -1.13
N SER A 239 8.45 16.43 -0.69
CA SER A 239 8.12 16.08 0.69
C SER A 239 9.31 16.29 1.66
N SER A 240 10.49 16.62 1.14
CA SER A 240 11.69 16.97 1.94
C SER A 240 11.82 18.48 2.22
N SER A 241 10.98 19.32 1.61
CA SER A 241 11.22 20.78 1.54
C SER A 241 9.98 21.65 1.81
N SER A 242 9.01 21.18 2.58
CA SER A 242 7.83 21.97 2.96
C SER A 242 7.78 22.26 4.47
N SER A 243 8.79 22.96 4.95
CA SER A 243 8.66 23.82 6.13
C SER A 243 8.07 25.17 5.72
N SER A 244 6.89 25.45 6.29
CA SER A 244 6.33 26.78 6.54
C SER A 244 6.15 27.71 5.33
N THR A 245 4.94 27.79 4.80
CA THR A 245 4.28 29.08 4.54
C THR A 245 2.76 28.85 4.48
N GLN A 246 2.04 29.25 5.53
CA GLN A 246 0.59 29.38 5.47
C GLN A 246 0.23 30.66 4.67
N PRO A 247 -0.68 30.59 3.68
CA PRO A 247 -1.27 31.79 3.13
C PRO A 247 -2.42 32.26 4.03
N HIS A 248 -2.18 33.40 4.68
CA HIS A 248 -3.16 34.16 5.45
C HIS A 248 -4.29 34.65 4.52
N LEU A 249 -5.49 34.07 4.63
CA LEU A 249 -6.69 34.60 3.97
C LEU A 249 -7.17 35.86 4.71
N PRO A 250 -7.42 36.99 4.02
CA PRO A 250 -8.09 38.11 4.65
C PRO A 250 -9.60 37.85 4.72
N TYR A 251 -10.09 37.70 5.95
CA TYR A 251 -11.50 37.81 6.31
C TYR A 251 -12.07 39.14 5.80
N GLN A 252 -12.96 39.11 4.80
CA GLN A 252 -13.86 40.24 4.54
C GLN A 252 -15.26 39.89 5.03
N GLN A 253 -15.61 40.49 6.16
CA GLN A 253 -17.00 40.65 6.61
C GLN A 253 -17.78 41.49 5.59
N ARG A 254 -18.90 40.96 5.09
CA ARG A 254 -19.96 41.79 4.49
C ARG A 254 -21.33 41.34 5.02
N ASN A 255 -21.73 42.04 6.07
CA ASN A 255 -23.06 42.56 6.39
C ASN A 255 -24.25 41.96 5.62
N LEU A 256 -25.09 41.24 6.37
CA LEU A 256 -26.52 41.11 6.12
C LEU A 256 -27.21 42.47 6.29
N PRO A 257 -28.21 42.84 5.46
CA PRO A 257 -29.24 43.76 5.86
C PRO A 257 -30.49 43.01 6.31
N THR A 258 -30.93 43.35 7.51
CA THR A 258 -32.23 43.03 8.10
C THR A 258 -33.28 44.06 7.65
N SER A 259 -34.53 43.62 7.52
CA SER A 259 -35.80 44.38 7.36
C SER A 259 -36.07 44.98 5.97
N LEU A 260 -37.27 44.89 5.38
CA LEU A 260 -38.65 44.69 5.89
C LEU A 260 -39.40 43.60 5.11
#